data_AF-K9CUL0-F1
#
_entry.id   AF-K9CUL0-F1
#
_cell.length_a   1.000
_cell.length_b   1.000
_cell.length_c   1.000
_cell.angle_alpha   90.00
_cell.angle_beta   90.00
_cell.angle_gamma   90.00
#
_symmetry.space_group_name_H-M   'P 1'
#
loop_
_entity.id
_entity.type
_entity.pdbx_description
1 polymer ?
#
loop_
_entity_poly.entity_id
_entity_poly.type
_entity_poly.pdbx_seq_one_letter_code
_entity_poly.pdbx_strand_id
1 'polypeptide(L)' 'MQRPNRDIRDYADIINLPHHISERHPPMSLRDRAGQFAPFSALTGLHAAADRAAARSDAAFDAPREIDEPC' A
#
# COMPACT_ATOMS: atom_id res chain seq x y z
N MET A 1 -21.64 16.94 5.07
CA MET A 1 -21.02 18.08 4.36
C MET A 1 -20.16 17.54 3.24
N GLN A 2 -20.61 17.61 1.99
CA GLN A 2 -19.79 17.19 0.86
C GLN A 2 -18.76 18.28 0.58
N ARG A 3 -17.46 17.96 0.64
CA ARG A 3 -16.42 18.91 0.24
C ARG A 3 -16.45 19.07 -1.29
N PRO A 4 -16.44 20.30 -1.82
CA PRO A 4 -16.40 20.50 -3.25
C PRO A 4 -15.07 19.98 -3.80
N ASN A 5 -15.14 19.29 -4.94
CA ASN A 5 -13.96 18.92 -5.70
C ASN A 5 -13.41 20.20 -6.36
N ARG A 6 -12.14 20.52 -6.13
CA ARG A 6 -11.47 21.72 -6.64
C ARG A 6 -10.47 21.35 -7.73
N ASP A 7 -10.39 22.18 -8.76
CA ASP A 7 -9.48 21.97 -9.88
C ASP A 7 -8.13 22.65 -9.59
N ILE A 8 -7.06 22.20 -10.25
CA ILE A 8 -5.72 22.82 -10.12
C ILE A 8 -5.75 24.30 -10.54
N ARG A 9 -6.62 24.67 -11.48
CA ARG A 9 -6.78 26.04 -12.01
C ARG A 9 -7.25 27.03 -10.94
N ASP A 10 -7.97 26.56 -9.93
CA ASP A 10 -8.50 27.40 -8.84
C ASP A 10 -7.39 27.96 -7.92
N TYR A 11 -6.16 27.44 -8.04
CA TYR A 11 -4.99 27.83 -7.22
C TYR A 11 -3.85 28.44 -8.06
N ALA A 12 -4.12 28.81 -9.31
CA ALA A 12 -3.11 29.30 -10.23
C ALA A 12 -2.37 30.55 -9.72
N ASP A 13 -3.01 31.32 -8.84
CA ASP A 13 -2.49 32.51 -8.16
C ASP A 13 -1.45 32.19 -7.08
N ILE A 14 -1.50 31.01 -6.47
CA ILE A 14 -0.62 30.63 -5.35
C ILE A 14 0.33 29.46 -5.63
N ILE A 15 0.07 28.66 -6.68
CA ILE A 15 0.78 27.39 -6.91
C ILE A 15 2.30 27.53 -7.15
N ASN A 16 2.74 28.69 -7.68
CA ASN A 16 4.15 28.95 -7.99
C ASN A 16 4.83 29.89 -6.96
N LEU A 17 4.14 30.21 -5.86
CA LEU A 17 4.73 31.07 -4.84
C LEU A 17 5.85 30.31 -4.09
N PRO A 18 6.92 31.02 -3.67
CA PRO A 18 7.97 30.41 -2.88
C PRO A 18 7.39 29.85 -1.58
N HIS A 19 7.63 28.57 -1.33
CA HIS A 19 7.28 27.94 -0.06
C HIS A 19 8.30 28.32 1.01
N HIS A 20 7.81 28.81 2.16
CA HIS A 20 8.68 29.04 3.31
C HIS A 20 9.29 27.72 3.80
N ILE A 21 10.61 27.72 4.00
CA ILE A 21 11.33 26.62 4.62
C ILE A 21 11.95 27.16 5.92
N SER A 22 11.66 26.51 7.03
CA SER A 22 12.24 26.89 8.32
C SER A 22 13.73 26.52 8.36
N GLU A 23 14.57 27.48 8.72
CA GLU A 23 16.00 27.25 8.95
C GLU A 23 16.24 26.48 10.26
N ARG A 24 15.43 26.74 11.28
CA ARG A 24 15.56 26.12 12.61
C ARG A 24 14.98 24.71 12.68
N HIS A 25 13.89 24.46 11.96
CA HIS A 25 13.22 23.16 11.91
C HIS A 25 13.12 22.69 10.46
N PRO A 26 14.25 22.23 9.88
CA PRO A 26 14.27 21.80 8.50
C PRO A 26 13.29 20.63 8.28
N PRO A 27 12.69 20.52 7.08
CA PRO A 27 11.85 19.39 6.71
C PRO A 27 12.60 18.06 6.84
N MET A 28 11.88 17.03 7.26
CA MET A 28 12.42 15.66 7.34
C MET A 28 12.85 15.17 5.94
N SER A 29 14.00 14.48 5.87
CA SER A 29 14.49 13.92 4.61
C SER A 29 13.51 12.89 4.03
N LEU A 30 13.54 12.69 2.70
CA LEU A 30 12.70 11.68 2.05
C LEU A 30 12.94 10.26 2.60
N ARG A 31 14.20 9.96 2.96
CA ARG A 31 14.57 8.66 3.52
C ARG A 31 13.97 8.46 4.91
N ASP A 32 14.08 9.46 5.78
CA ASP A 32 13.52 9.38 7.13
C ASP A 32 11.98 9.34 7.08
N ARG A 33 11.39 10.07 6.13
CA ARG A 33 9.95 10.01 5.84
C ARG A 33 9.52 8.60 5.41
N ALA A 34 10.30 7.92 4.56
CA ALA A 34 10.05 6.54 4.18
C ALA A 34 10.20 5.56 5.37
N GLY A 35 11.15 5.83 6.28
CA GLY A 35 11.37 5.07 7.51
C GLY A 35 10.13 4.98 8.41
N GLN A 36 9.25 6.00 8.39
CA GLN A 36 7.98 5.96 9.12
C GLN A 36 7.06 4.82 8.67
N PHE A 37 7.18 4.40 7.41
CA PHE A 37 6.42 3.31 6.82
C PHE A 37 7.14 1.95 6.88
N ALA A 38 8.38 1.91 7.37
CA ALA A 38 9.15 0.66 7.52
C ALA A 38 8.44 -0.42 8.36
N PRO A 39 7.70 -0.11 9.45
CA PRO A 39 6.97 -1.13 10.22
C PRO A 39 5.95 -1.93 9.39
N PHE A 40 5.46 -1.38 8.28
CA PHE A 40 4.47 -2.03 7.42
C PHE A 40 5.10 -2.81 6.25
N SER A 41 6.42 -2.82 6.12
CA SER A 41 7.13 -3.55 5.06
C SER A 41 6.93 -5.08 5.12
N ALA A 42 6.65 -5.63 6.30
CA ALA A 42 6.31 -7.05 6.45
C ALA A 42 4.98 -7.40 5.77
N LEU A 43 4.02 -6.47 5.68
CA LEU A 43 2.72 -6.72 5.04
C LEU A 43 2.85 -6.97 3.54
N THR A 44 3.80 -6.32 2.87
CA THR A 44 4.11 -6.59 1.46
C THR A 44 4.57 -8.04 1.24
N GLY A 45 5.38 -8.60 2.15
CA GLY A 45 5.75 -10.03 2.11
C GLY A 45 4.61 -10.97 2.50
N LEU A 46 3.76 -10.54 3.43
CA LEU A 46 2.58 -11.30 3.87
C LEU A 46 1.56 -11.49 2.76
N HIS A 47 1.28 -10.46 1.94
CA HIS A 47 0.33 -10.57 0.84
C HIS A 47 0.77 -11.63 -0.17
N ALA A 48 2.04 -11.59 -0.58
CA ALA A 48 2.61 -12.60 -1.48
C ALA A 48 2.63 -14.01 -0.88
N ALA A 49 2.74 -14.15 0.44
CA ALA A 49 2.63 -15.44 1.12
C ALA A 49 1.18 -15.94 1.19
N ALA A 50 0.22 -15.03 1.42
CA ALA A 50 -1.21 -15.33 1.42
C ALA A 50 -1.69 -15.78 0.04
N ASP A 51 -1.28 -15.11 -1.04
CA ASP A 51 -1.64 -15.48 -2.41
C ASP A 51 -1.11 -16.89 -2.77
N ARG A 52 0.13 -17.19 -2.39
CA ARG A 52 0.70 -18.55 -2.55
C ARG A 52 -0.07 -19.60 -1.75
N ALA A 53 -0.48 -19.26 -0.54
CA ALA A 53 -1.24 -20.17 0.32
C ALA A 53 -2.62 -20.45 -0.28
N ALA A 54 -3.32 -19.44 -0.79
CA ALA A 54 -4.60 -19.57 -1.48
C ALA A 54 -4.48 -20.47 -2.72
N ALA A 55 -3.50 -20.21 -3.60
CA ALA A 55 -3.27 -21.04 -4.79
C ALA A 55 -2.96 -22.51 -4.45
N ARG A 56 -2.23 -22.77 -3.37
CA ARG A 56 -1.96 -24.14 -2.90
C ARG A 56 -3.23 -24.83 -2.39
N SER A 57 -4.08 -24.10 -1.66
CA SER A 57 -5.36 -24.62 -1.18
C SER A 57 -6.32 -24.92 -2.31
N ASP A 58 -6.41 -24.05 -3.31
CA ASP A 58 -7.23 -24.27 -4.51
C ASP A 58 -6.75 -25.50 -5.29
N ALA A 59 -5.44 -25.63 -5.51
CA ALA A 59 -4.85 -26.81 -6.16
C ALA A 59 -5.07 -28.12 -5.37
N ALA A 60 -5.10 -28.06 -4.04
CA ALA A 60 -5.40 -29.21 -3.19
C ALA A 60 -6.88 -29.60 -3.21
N PHE A 61 -7.77 -28.64 -3.45
CA PHE A 61 -9.21 -28.88 -3.62
C PHE A 61 -9.51 -29.51 -4.98
N ASP A 62 -8.86 -29.04 -6.04
CA ASP A 62 -9.02 -29.53 -7.41
C ASP A 62 -8.31 -30.87 -7.67
N ALA A 63 -7.44 -31.32 -6.76
CA ALA A 63 -6.81 -32.63 -6.85
C ALA A 63 -7.88 -33.73 -6.71
N PRO A 64 -7.86 -34.76 -7.58
CA PRO A 64 -8.82 -35.86 -7.49
C PRO A 64 -8.66 -36.54 -6.13
N ARG A 65 -9.70 -36.44 -5.29
CA ARG A 65 -9.82 -37.23 -4.07
C ARG A 65 -9.97 -38.68 -4.49
N GLU A 66 -8.97 -39.51 -4.21
CA GLU A 66 -9.11 -40.96 -4.28
C GLU A 66 -10.21 -41.34 -3.27
N ILE A 67 -11.39 -41.70 -3.77
CA ILE A 67 -12.46 -42.27 -2.97
C ILE A 67 -12.02 -43.72 -2.79
N ASP A 68 -11.47 -44.04 -1.63
CA ASP A 68 -11.16 -45.42 -1.26
C ASP A 68 -12.50 -46.15 -1.09
N GLU A 69 -13.00 -46.75 -2.17
CA GLU A 69 -14.19 -47.60 -2.17
C GLU A 69 -13.89 -48.87 -1.37
N PRO A 70 -14.54 -49.10 -0.22
CA PRO A 70 -14.34 -50.32 0.52
C PRO A 70 -14.98 -51.50 -0.23
N CYS A 71 -14.18 -52.57 -0.39
CA CYS A 71 -14.54 -53.85 -1.03
C CYS A 71 -15.75 -54.53 -0.36
#